data_AF-A0A1C6AHY5-F1
#
_entry.id   AF-A0A1C6AHY5-F1
#
_cell.length_a   1.000
_cell.length_b   1.000
_cell.length_c   1.000
_cell.angle_alpha   90.00
_cell.angle_beta   90.00
_cell.angle_gamma   90.00
#
_symmetry.space_group_name_H-M   'P 1'
#
loop_
_entity.id
_entity.type
_entity.pdbx_description
1 polymer ?
#
loop_
_entity_poly.entity_id
_entity_poly.type
_entity_poly.pdbx_seq_one_letter_code
_entity_poly.pdbx_strand_id
1 'polypeptide(L)'
;MKHTQRSFSFLMEFVIILFFFALAATICAGFLLKAKEKEATAITLQHDVLQAQSIIEELQIASDVPFEQRFDSIKKDELNYQKGNMKIIFNDKALSSGKIQLWHEDVILCEIPFVLGEIYHAYE
;
A
#
# COMPACT_ATOMS: atom_id res chain seq x y z
N MET A 1 30.55 11.47 -60.48
CA MET A 1 29.69 10.81 -59.48
C MET A 1 30.54 10.37 -58.28
N LYS A 2 30.71 11.20 -57.25
CA LYS A 2 31.44 10.84 -56.01
C LYS A 2 30.79 11.37 -54.72
N HIS A 3 29.68 12.11 -54.83
CA HIS A 3 29.03 12.77 -53.69
C HIS A 3 27.91 11.96 -53.04
N THR A 4 27.38 10.94 -53.72
CA THR A 4 26.23 10.13 -53.28
C THR A 4 26.57 9.13 -52.17
N GLN A 5 27.82 8.63 -52.12
CA GLN A 5 28.22 7.60 -51.16
C GLN A 5 28.38 8.14 -49.72
N ARG A 6 28.79 9.41 -49.57
CA ARG A 6 29.02 10.05 -48.27
C ARG A 6 27.71 10.45 -47.57
N SER A 7 26.70 10.84 -48.34
CA SER A 7 25.38 11.19 -47.81
C SER A 7 24.59 9.97 -47.34
N PHE A 8 24.81 8.81 -47.96
CA PHE A 8 24.19 7.53 -47.54
C PHE A 8 24.77 7.00 -46.22
N SER A 9 26.08 7.15 -46.01
CA SER A 9 26.74 6.76 -44.76
C SER A 9 26.23 7.56 -43.56
N PHE A 10 26.03 8.88 -43.75
CA PHE A 10 25.49 9.76 -42.71
C PHE A 10 24.03 9.45 -42.38
N LEU A 11 23.22 9.15 -43.40
CA LEU A 11 21.83 8.74 -43.21
C LEU A 11 21.74 7.43 -42.40
N MET A 12 22.58 6.45 -42.73
CA MET A 12 22.62 5.17 -42.02
C MET A 12 23.02 5.34 -40.55
N GLU A 13 24.04 6.16 -40.28
CA GLU A 13 24.49 6.47 -38.92
C GLU A 13 23.39 7.18 -38.11
N PHE A 14 22.67 8.11 -38.72
CA PHE A 14 21.54 8.79 -38.09
C PHE A 14 20.39 7.83 -37.74
N VAL A 15 20.05 6.90 -38.65
CA VAL A 15 19.02 5.87 -38.40
C VAL A 15 19.44 4.96 -37.23
N ILE A 16 20.71 4.57 -37.16
CA ILE A 16 21.24 3.76 -36.06
C ILE A 16 21.15 4.52 -34.73
N ILE A 17 21.50 5.80 -34.70
CA ILE A 17 21.39 6.64 -33.49
C ILE A 17 19.93 6.75 -33.04
N LEU A 18 19.00 7.02 -33.97
CA LEU A 18 17.58 7.08 -33.65
C LEU A 18 17.05 5.75 -33.11
N PHE A 19 17.52 4.63 -33.65
CA PHE A 19 17.14 3.29 -33.20
C PHE A 19 17.62 3.04 -31.76
N PHE A 20 18.88 3.33 -31.44
CA PHE A 20 19.40 3.20 -30.08
C PHE A 20 18.73 4.19 -29.11
N PHE A 21 18.44 5.41 -29.55
CA PHE A 21 17.72 6.39 -28.76
C PHE A 21 16.30 5.92 -28.42
N ALA A 22 15.57 5.38 -29.41
CA ALA A 22 14.25 4.82 -29.20
C ALA A 22 14.29 3.63 -28.23
N LEU A 23 15.23 2.70 -28.41
CA LEU A 23 15.44 1.58 -27.48
C LEU A 23 15.71 2.05 -26.04
N ALA A 24 16.62 3.00 -25.87
CA ALA A 24 16.94 3.56 -24.56
C ALA A 24 15.72 4.26 -23.94
N ALA A 25 14.97 5.05 -24.72
CA ALA A 25 13.77 5.72 -24.28
C ALA A 25 12.68 4.73 -23.83
N THR A 26 12.48 3.62 -24.56
CA THR A 26 11.53 2.57 -24.18
C THR A 26 11.92 1.89 -22.87
N ILE A 27 13.21 1.59 -22.68
CA ILE A 27 13.70 0.99 -21.44
C ILE A 27 13.49 1.96 -20.26
N CYS A 28 13.86 3.23 -20.42
CA CYS A 28 13.66 4.26 -19.41
C CYS A 28 12.18 4.46 -19.06
N ALA A 29 11.30 4.50 -20.06
CA ALA A 29 9.85 4.60 -19.85
C ALA A 29 9.32 3.38 -19.07
N GLY A 30 9.78 2.17 -19.39
CA GLY A 30 9.41 0.96 -18.65
C GLY A 30 9.83 1.00 -17.18
N PHE A 31 11.03 1.50 -16.87
CA PHE A 31 11.46 1.70 -15.49
C PHE A 31 10.65 2.76 -14.76
N LEU A 32 10.33 3.87 -15.43
CA LEU A 32 9.56 4.96 -14.84
C LEU A 32 8.13 4.52 -14.50
N LEU A 33 7.47 3.75 -15.39
CA LEU A 33 6.15 3.18 -15.12
C LEU A 33 6.17 2.24 -13.91
N LYS A 34 7.13 1.32 -13.84
CA LYS A 34 7.29 0.42 -12.69
C LYS A 34 7.58 1.18 -11.39
N ALA A 35 8.37 2.26 -11.46
CA ALA A 35 8.63 3.11 -10.30
C ALA A 35 7.34 3.81 -9.83
N LYS A 36 6.52 4.32 -10.77
CA LYS A 36 5.24 4.95 -10.48
C LYS A 36 4.22 3.99 -9.86
N GLU A 37 4.15 2.76 -10.33
CA GLU A 37 3.31 1.71 -9.73
C GLU A 37 3.73 1.43 -8.27
N LYS A 38 5.04 1.33 -8.02
CA LYS A 38 5.57 1.15 -6.66
C LYS A 38 5.31 2.37 -5.76
N GLU A 39 5.42 3.58 -6.30
CA GLU A 39 5.11 4.82 -5.58
C GLU A 39 3.63 4.86 -5.16
N ALA A 40 2.70 4.55 -6.07
CA ALA A 40 1.27 4.49 -5.75
C ALA A 40 0.97 3.43 -4.67
N THR A 41 1.64 2.28 -4.75
CA THR A 41 1.53 1.21 -3.74
C THR A 41 2.08 1.66 -2.38
N ALA A 42 3.19 2.40 -2.36
CA ALA A 42 3.77 2.92 -1.12
C ALA A 42 2.87 3.99 -0.48
N ILE A 43 2.27 4.88 -1.28
CA ILE A 43 1.34 5.91 -0.79
C ILE A 43 0.09 5.27 -0.18
N THR A 44 -0.49 4.27 -0.84
CA THR A 44 -1.66 3.54 -0.31
C THR A 44 -1.32 2.83 0.99
N LEU A 45 -0.18 2.14 1.06
CA LEU A 45 0.29 1.51 2.30
C LEU A 45 0.51 2.54 3.41
N GLN A 46 1.09 3.70 3.11
CA GLN A 46 1.31 4.76 4.09
C GLN A 46 -0.03 5.29 4.63
N HIS A 47 -1.03 5.48 3.77
CA HIS A 47 -2.36 5.87 4.18
C HIS A 47 -3.01 4.81 5.10
N ASP A 48 -2.87 3.53 4.76
CA ASP A 48 -3.42 2.43 5.56
C ASP A 48 -2.72 2.33 6.94
N VAL A 49 -1.40 2.55 7.01
CA VAL A 49 -0.66 2.63 8.29
C VAL A 49 -1.18 3.79 9.14
N LEU A 50 -1.38 4.97 8.55
CA LEU A 50 -1.91 6.13 9.27
C LEU A 50 -3.33 5.87 9.77
N GLN A 51 -4.17 5.24 8.95
CA GLN A 51 -5.52 4.86 9.36
C GLN A 51 -5.49 3.85 10.50
N ALA A 52 -4.61 2.86 10.47
CA ALA A 52 -4.43 1.91 11.55
C ALA A 52 -3.99 2.60 12.86
N GLN A 53 -3.07 3.56 12.79
CA GLN A 53 -2.66 4.36 13.96
C GLN A 53 -3.83 5.20 14.51
N SER A 54 -4.60 5.86 13.63
CA SER A 54 -5.81 6.60 14.03
C SER A 54 -6.81 5.69 14.75
N ILE A 55 -7.03 4.47 14.25
CA ILE A 55 -7.92 3.50 14.91
C ILE A 55 -7.40 3.14 16.30
N ILE A 56 -6.09 2.92 16.45
CA ILE A 56 -5.48 2.61 17.75
C ILE A 56 -5.65 3.76 18.74
N GLU A 57 -5.42 5.00 18.30
CA GLU A 57 -5.61 6.19 19.13
C GLU A 57 -7.08 6.36 19.54
N GLU A 58 -7.99 6.16 18.59
CA GLU A 58 -9.42 6.20 18.86
C GLU A 58 -9.86 5.09 19.82
N LEU A 59 -9.29 3.89 19.72
CA LEU A 59 -9.58 2.79 20.64
C LEU A 59 -9.22 3.10 22.10
N GLN A 60 -8.27 4.02 22.34
CA GLN A 60 -7.96 4.48 23.69
C GLN A 60 -9.03 5.40 24.27
N ILE A 61 -9.94 5.91 23.43
CA ILE A 61 -11.06 6.75 23.84
C ILE A 61 -12.28 5.85 24.05
N ALA A 62 -12.79 5.83 25.28
CA ALA A 62 -14.04 5.16 25.63
C ALA A 62 -15.19 5.69 24.75
N SER A 63 -15.95 4.77 24.16
CA SER A 63 -17.08 5.10 23.29
C SER A 63 -18.19 4.08 23.48
N ASP A 64 -19.42 4.57 23.56
CA ASP A 64 -20.62 3.73 23.66
C ASP A 64 -21.08 3.18 22.30
N VAL A 65 -20.38 3.55 21.21
CA VAL A 65 -20.71 3.11 19.85
C VAL A 65 -20.02 1.77 19.57
N PRO A 66 -20.75 0.76 19.05
CA PRO A 66 -20.16 -0.51 18.64
C PRO A 66 -19.01 -0.32 17.65
N PHE A 67 -17.98 -1.16 17.78
CA PHE A 67 -16.74 -1.07 17.00
C PHE A 67 -17.00 -1.08 15.48
N GLU A 68 -17.95 -1.89 15.03
CA GLU A 68 -18.37 -2.01 13.63
C GLU A 68 -18.87 -0.69 13.06
N GLN A 69 -19.67 0.03 13.85
CA GLN A 69 -20.26 1.31 13.46
C GLN A 69 -19.26 2.46 13.61
N ARG A 70 -18.41 2.40 14.63
CA ARG A 70 -17.37 3.41 14.89
C ARG A 70 -16.31 3.44 13.80
N PHE A 71 -15.87 2.26 13.37
CA PHE A 71 -14.78 2.14 12.41
C PHE A 71 -15.22 1.69 11.02
N ASP A 72 -16.52 1.59 10.74
CA ASP A 72 -17.05 1.05 9.47
C ASP A 72 -16.37 -0.28 9.12
N SER A 73 -16.40 -1.20 10.08
CA SER A 73 -15.70 -2.48 10.01
C SER A 73 -16.67 -3.66 10.05
N ILE A 74 -16.26 -4.75 9.41
CA ILE A 74 -17.03 -5.98 9.32
C ILE A 74 -16.50 -6.94 10.40
N LYS A 75 -17.34 -7.28 11.38
CA LYS A 75 -17.03 -8.33 12.35
C LYS A 75 -16.93 -9.68 11.64
N LYS A 76 -15.79 -10.36 11.79
CA LYS A 76 -15.59 -11.73 11.29
C LYS A 76 -15.78 -12.76 12.40
N ASP A 77 -15.31 -12.42 13.59
CA ASP A 77 -15.41 -13.25 14.80
C ASP A 77 -15.35 -12.34 16.04
N GLU A 78 -15.50 -12.90 17.25
CA GLU A 78 -15.47 -12.17 18.52
C GLU A 78 -14.20 -11.31 18.71
N LEU A 79 -13.07 -11.75 18.16
CA LEU A 79 -11.77 -11.07 18.30
C LEU A 79 -11.23 -10.50 16.98
N ASN A 80 -11.96 -10.65 15.88
CA ASN A 80 -11.44 -10.36 14.54
C ASN A 80 -12.40 -9.44 13.78
N TYR A 81 -11.88 -8.30 13.36
CA TYR A 81 -12.60 -7.30 12.59
C TYR A 81 -11.84 -6.99 11.30
N GLN A 82 -12.58 -6.74 10.22
CA GLN A 82 -11.99 -6.41 8.91
C GLN A 82 -12.45 -5.03 8.43
N LYS A 83 -11.50 -4.20 8.02
CA LYS A 83 -11.75 -2.91 7.37
C LYS A 83 -10.86 -2.80 6.14
N GLY A 84 -11.45 -2.96 4.96
CA GLY A 84 -10.69 -2.98 3.70
C GLY A 84 -9.55 -4.01 3.73
N ASN A 85 -8.33 -3.53 3.51
CA ASN A 85 -7.09 -4.31 3.53
C ASN A 85 -6.53 -4.56 4.95
N MET A 86 -7.24 -4.14 5.99
CA MET A 86 -6.79 -4.24 7.37
C MET A 86 -7.59 -5.28 8.13
N LYS A 87 -6.90 -6.05 8.98
CA LYS A 87 -7.50 -6.93 9.97
C LYS A 87 -7.10 -6.47 11.35
N ILE A 88 -8.08 -6.28 12.23
CA ILE A 88 -7.88 -5.87 13.61
C ILE A 88 -8.17 -7.10 14.45
N ILE A 89 -7.14 -7.54 15.17
CA ILE A 89 -7.13 -8.81 15.90
C ILE A 89 -6.87 -8.52 17.36
N PHE A 90 -7.79 -8.90 18.23
CA PHE A 90 -7.64 -8.78 19.67
C PHE A 90 -7.08 -10.08 20.26
N ASN A 91 -6.24 -9.95 21.29
CA ASN A 91 -5.61 -11.09 21.94
C ASN A 91 -6.55 -11.81 22.92
N ASP A 92 -7.49 -11.08 23.49
CA ASP A 92 -8.41 -11.57 24.52
C ASP A 92 -9.79 -10.91 24.41
N LYS A 93 -10.78 -11.50 25.09
CA LYS A 93 -12.15 -10.96 25.19
C LYS A 93 -12.22 -9.66 26.00
N ALA A 94 -11.18 -9.33 26.75
CA ALA A 94 -11.08 -8.05 27.45
C ALA A 94 -10.74 -6.91 26.50
N LEU A 95 -10.46 -7.21 25.22
CA LEU A 95 -10.13 -6.28 24.14
C LEU A 95 -9.03 -5.30 24.55
N SER A 96 -8.14 -5.73 25.45
CA SER A 96 -7.15 -4.86 26.10
C SER A 96 -5.89 -4.68 25.25
N SER A 97 -5.65 -5.62 24.35
CA SER A 97 -4.48 -5.63 23.48
C SER A 97 -4.75 -6.42 22.23
N GLY A 98 -3.95 -6.15 21.21
CA GLY A 98 -4.11 -6.80 19.93
C GLY A 98 -3.09 -6.32 18.92
N LYS A 99 -3.40 -6.57 17.66
CA LYS A 99 -2.62 -6.08 16.53
C LYS A 99 -3.52 -5.76 15.35
N ILE A 100 -3.09 -4.76 14.57
CA ILE A 100 -3.65 -4.47 13.26
C ILE A 100 -2.69 -5.03 12.22
N GLN A 101 -3.18 -5.90 11.35
CA GLN A 101 -2.44 -6.43 10.22
C GLN A 101 -2.88 -5.74 8.93
N LEU A 102 -1.92 -5.22 8.17
CA LEU A 102 -2.14 -4.71 6.82
C LEU A 102 -1.83 -5.82 5.81
N TRP A 103 -2.80 -6.13 4.97
CA TRP A 103 -2.72 -7.18 3.96
C TRP A 103 -2.64 -6.56 2.57
N HIS A 104 -1.82 -7.15 1.72
CA HIS A 104 -1.87 -6.91 0.29
C HIS A 104 -1.88 -8.26 -0.41
N GLU A 105 -2.98 -8.52 -1.12
CA GLU A 105 -3.30 -9.86 -1.63
C GLU A 105 -3.29 -10.88 -0.47
N ASP A 106 -2.39 -11.86 -0.51
CA ASP A 106 -2.26 -12.91 0.51
C ASP A 106 -1.03 -12.72 1.43
N VAL A 107 -0.38 -11.55 1.37
CA VAL A 107 0.83 -11.26 2.16
C VAL A 107 0.54 -10.22 3.22
N ILE A 108 0.99 -10.49 4.45
CA ILE A 108 1.00 -9.50 5.53
C ILE A 108 2.15 -8.53 5.27
N LEU A 109 1.84 -7.27 5.01
CA LEU A 109 2.82 -6.21 4.78
C LEU A 109 3.34 -5.61 6.08
N CYS A 110 2.46 -5.45 7.08
CA CYS A 110 2.80 -4.80 8.34
C CYS A 110 1.91 -5.33 9.46
N GLU A 111 2.49 -5.46 10.65
CA GLU A 111 1.76 -5.70 11.89
C GLU A 111 2.02 -4.56 12.88
N ILE A 112 0.96 -3.93 13.35
CA ILE A 112 1.02 -2.82 14.30
C ILE A 112 0.39 -3.31 15.62
N PRO A 113 1.20 -3.67 16.62
CA PRO A 113 0.67 -4.07 17.93
C PRO A 113 0.11 -2.85 18.66
N PHE A 114 -0.92 -3.08 19.47
CA PHE A 114 -1.48 -2.06 20.35
C PHE A 114 -1.85 -2.64 21.72
N VAL A 115 -1.81 -1.77 22.72
CA VAL A 115 -2.27 -2.03 24.09
C VAL A 115 -3.12 -0.85 24.52
N LEU A 116 -4.30 -1.13 25.04
CA LEU A 116 -5.24 -0.15 25.57
C LEU A 116 -5.07 -0.10 27.10
N GLY A 117 -4.97 1.12 27.65
CA GLY A 117 -4.75 1.34 29.09
C GLY A 117 -5.97 1.05 29.95
N GLU A 118 -7.18 1.03 29.36
CA GLU A 118 -8.44 0.73 30.03
C GLU A 118 -9.17 -0.41 29.30
N ILE A 119 -9.77 -1.31 30.08
CA ILE A 119 -10.44 -2.53 29.60
C ILE A 119 -11.66 -2.11 28.77
N TYR A 120 -11.64 -2.36 27.45
CA TYR A 120 -12.81 -2.15 26.61
C TYR A 120 -13.81 -3.26 26.93
N HIS A 121 -14.86 -2.95 27.69
CA HIS A 121 -15.98 -3.85 27.86
C HIS A 121 -16.80 -3.84 26.56
N ALA A 122 -16.65 -4.89 25.73
CA ALA A 122 -17.66 -5.20 24.73
C ALA A 122 -18.96 -5.48 25.49
N TYR A 123 -19.92 -4.56 25.42
CA TYR A 123 -21.25 -4.80 25.96
C TYR A 123 -21.86 -6.01 25.24
N GLU A 124 -22.33 -6.97 26.05
CA GLU A 124 -23.08 -8.17 25.62
C GLU A 124 -24.37 -7.82 24.86
#